data_AF-W6AG01-F1
#
_entry.id   AF-W6AG01-F1
#
_cell.length_a   1.000
_cell.length_b   1.000
_cell.length_c   1.000
_cell.angle_alpha   90.00
_cell.angle_beta   90.00
_cell.angle_gamma   90.00
#
_symmetry.space_group_name_H-M   'P 1'
#
loop_
_entity.id
_entity.type
_entity.pdbx_description
1 polymer ?
#
loop_
_entity_poly.entity_id
_entity_poly.type
_entity_poly.pdbx_seq_one_letter_code
_entity_poly.pdbx_strand_id
1 'polypeptide(L)'
;MDVNIDKYWKTVGVEMLLSYAQLLNINTSEEEMYDMVFEEEYNTEEAYDYFEPKLIACAKAWDIIRNTILKYWENPTIAQEPEFVTNAMKQFHDVLNVTGEYCKYFDSKSEVGKTFLKDFMLMRTDMLKATSINSFCEYLLIFVLKCLQTIESNITIYEYIAYWAQGAILFKGFKPIIFKERHELLEFINKMNIVAKRLKAQKVAPKDWMSQNAVQEIVGELVLTSEEWTY
;
A
#
# COMPACT_ATOMS: atom_id res chain seq x y z
N MET A 1 -9.15 22.73 -6.01
CA MET A 1 -9.23 21.26 -6.03
C MET A 1 -10.69 20.90 -5.82
N ASP A 2 -11.30 20.05 -6.66
CA ASP A 2 -12.73 19.73 -6.54
C ASP A 2 -13.02 19.12 -5.16
N VAL A 3 -13.99 19.67 -4.42
CA VAL A 3 -14.41 19.18 -3.09
C VAL A 3 -14.72 17.67 -3.13
N ASN A 4 -15.06 17.14 -4.31
CA ASN A 4 -15.35 15.75 -4.54
C ASN A 4 -14.11 14.83 -4.47
N ILE A 5 -12.93 15.30 -4.92
CA ILE A 5 -11.72 14.47 -4.88
C ILE A 5 -11.20 14.30 -3.46
N ASP A 6 -11.24 15.37 -2.67
CA ASP A 6 -10.78 15.33 -1.30
C ASP A 6 -11.62 14.38 -0.44
N LYS A 7 -12.96 14.54 -0.54
CA LYS A 7 -13.92 13.66 0.11
C LYS A 7 -13.70 12.19 -0.29
N TYR A 8 -13.47 11.92 -1.57
CA TYR A 8 -13.20 10.57 -2.07
C TYR A 8 -11.94 9.97 -1.42
N TRP A 9 -10.83 10.69 -1.39
CA TRP A 9 -9.59 10.23 -0.74
C TRP A 9 -9.76 10.00 0.77
N LYS A 10 -10.51 10.87 1.46
CA LYS A 10 -10.81 10.70 2.88
C LYS A 10 -11.67 9.46 3.14
N THR A 11 -12.72 9.21 2.34
CA THR A 11 -13.53 7.99 2.46
C THR A 11 -12.72 6.72 2.22
N VAL A 12 -11.88 6.69 1.17
CA VAL A 12 -10.99 5.53 0.93
C VAL A 12 -10.02 5.34 2.09
N GLY A 13 -9.51 6.43 2.66
CA GLY A 13 -8.68 6.42 3.87
C GLY A 13 -9.37 5.77 5.06
N VAL A 14 -10.62 6.15 5.34
CA VAL A 14 -11.43 5.58 6.42
C VAL A 14 -11.57 4.07 6.26
N GLU A 15 -12.00 3.59 5.09
CA GLU A 15 -12.19 2.15 4.84
C GLU A 15 -10.88 1.36 4.95
N MET A 16 -9.79 1.92 4.41
CA MET A 16 -8.48 1.28 4.47
C MET A 16 -7.99 1.18 5.93
N LEU A 17 -8.11 2.26 6.71
CA LEU A 17 -7.69 2.29 8.11
C LEU A 17 -8.56 1.38 8.99
N LEU A 18 -9.86 1.27 8.73
CA LEU A 18 -10.75 0.30 9.38
C LEU A 18 -10.31 -1.14 9.10
N SER A 19 -10.03 -1.47 7.83
CA SER A 19 -9.51 -2.80 7.45
C SER A 19 -8.19 -3.12 8.18
N TYR A 20 -7.29 -2.14 8.29
CA TYR A 20 -6.06 -2.27 9.08
C TYR A 20 -6.31 -2.44 10.58
N ALA A 21 -7.21 -1.64 11.17
CA ALA A 21 -7.55 -1.75 12.59
C ALA A 21 -8.08 -3.15 12.91
N GLN A 22 -8.96 -3.69 12.06
CA GLN A 22 -9.44 -5.06 12.17
C GLN A 22 -8.31 -6.10 12.07
N LEU A 23 -7.37 -5.95 11.12
CA LEU A 23 -6.22 -6.83 10.98
C LEU A 23 -5.38 -6.89 12.27
N LEU A 24 -5.17 -5.73 12.88
CA LEU A 24 -4.39 -5.54 14.11
C LEU A 24 -5.17 -5.88 15.39
N ASN A 25 -6.47 -6.18 15.30
CA ASN A 25 -7.41 -6.33 16.43
C ASN A 25 -7.54 -5.06 17.28
N ILE A 26 -7.41 -3.89 16.66
CA ILE A 26 -7.68 -2.60 17.31
C ILE A 26 -9.19 -2.38 17.25
N ASN A 27 -9.82 -2.19 18.40
CA ASN A 27 -11.25 -1.93 18.48
C ASN A 27 -11.52 -0.45 18.19
N THR A 28 -12.15 -0.16 17.06
CA THR A 28 -12.57 1.18 16.66
C THR A 28 -13.83 1.09 15.81
N SER A 29 -14.67 2.12 15.90
CA SER A 29 -15.89 2.26 15.11
C SER A 29 -15.64 3.03 13.81
N GLU A 30 -16.59 2.91 12.88
CA GLU A 30 -16.56 3.70 11.64
C GLU A 30 -16.63 5.20 11.93
N GLU A 31 -17.47 5.63 12.88
CA GLU A 31 -17.61 7.05 13.29
C GLU A 31 -16.29 7.63 13.82
N GLU A 32 -15.63 6.94 14.76
CA GLU A 32 -14.32 7.35 15.28
C GLU A 32 -13.26 7.44 14.16
N MET A 33 -13.32 6.55 13.16
CA MET A 33 -12.40 6.63 12.03
C MET A 33 -12.72 7.79 11.08
N TYR A 34 -14.01 8.11 10.90
CA TYR A 34 -14.42 9.29 10.16
C TYR A 34 -13.88 10.55 10.83
N ASP A 35 -14.05 10.69 12.14
CA ASP A 35 -13.55 11.85 12.89
C ASP A 35 -12.03 11.95 12.75
N MET A 36 -11.31 10.85 12.97
CA MET A 36 -9.85 10.79 12.77
C MET A 36 -9.42 11.31 11.40
N VAL A 37 -10.04 10.85 10.31
CA VAL A 37 -9.58 11.14 8.94
C VAL A 37 -10.13 12.46 8.41
N PHE A 38 -11.40 12.77 8.65
CA PHE A 38 -12.05 13.96 8.10
C PHE A 38 -11.71 15.22 8.88
N GLU A 39 -11.66 15.12 10.21
CA GLU A 39 -11.30 16.23 11.11
C GLU A 39 -9.80 16.29 11.38
N GLU A 40 -9.04 15.31 10.86
CA GLU A 40 -7.58 15.23 10.97
C GLU A 40 -7.10 15.17 12.43
N GLU A 41 -7.89 14.56 13.31
CA GLU A 41 -7.60 14.48 14.75
C GLU A 41 -6.25 13.83 15.03
N TYR A 42 -5.77 12.92 14.18
CA TYR A 42 -4.45 12.30 14.29
C TYR A 42 -3.27 13.29 14.38
N ASN A 43 -3.49 14.56 14.00
CA ASN A 43 -2.50 15.64 14.12
C ASN A 43 -2.50 16.35 15.48
N THR A 44 -3.41 16.03 16.39
CA THR A 44 -3.48 16.61 17.74
C THR A 44 -2.72 15.75 18.75
N GLU A 45 -2.33 16.36 19.88
CA GLU A 45 -1.76 15.60 21.01
C GLU A 45 -2.84 14.73 21.70
N GLU A 46 -4.09 15.19 21.68
CA GLU A 46 -5.25 14.52 22.26
C GLU A 46 -5.60 13.21 21.54
N ALA A 47 -5.18 13.03 20.28
CA ALA A 47 -5.39 11.77 19.54
C ALA A 47 -4.88 10.53 20.29
N TYR A 48 -3.81 10.66 21.08
CA TYR A 48 -3.23 9.57 21.85
C TYR A 48 -4.07 9.15 23.06
N ASP A 49 -5.06 9.95 23.45
CA ASP A 49 -6.01 9.62 24.51
C ASP A 49 -7.16 8.74 23.98
N TYR A 50 -7.43 8.80 22.66
CA TYR A 50 -8.56 8.12 22.01
C TYR A 50 -8.13 6.96 21.12
N PHE A 51 -6.94 7.03 20.53
CA PHE A 51 -6.51 6.09 19.50
C PHE A 51 -5.19 5.42 19.83
N GLU A 52 -5.05 4.17 19.39
CA GLU A 52 -3.78 3.46 19.50
C GLU A 52 -2.68 4.15 18.65
N PRO A 53 -1.44 4.26 19.17
CA PRO A 53 -0.34 4.92 18.47
C PRO A 53 -0.08 4.38 17.05
N LYS A 54 -0.27 3.07 16.84
CA LYS A 54 -0.11 2.45 15.52
C LYS A 54 -1.18 2.93 14.53
N LEU A 55 -2.41 3.17 15.00
CA LEU A 55 -3.50 3.67 14.15
C LEU A 55 -3.28 5.13 13.75
N ILE A 56 -2.83 5.97 14.70
CA ILE A 56 -2.41 7.35 14.44
C ILE A 56 -1.28 7.39 13.40
N ALA A 57 -0.28 6.50 13.54
CA ALA A 57 0.81 6.37 12.57
C ALA A 57 0.29 5.97 11.17
N CYS A 58 -0.64 5.02 11.10
CA CYS A 58 -1.30 4.63 9.86
C CYS A 58 -2.05 5.81 9.19
N ALA A 59 -2.79 6.61 9.96
CA ALA A 59 -3.49 7.79 9.45
C ALA A 59 -2.53 8.85 8.91
N LYS A 60 -1.45 9.15 9.65
CA LYS A 60 -0.37 10.04 9.19
C LYS A 60 0.29 9.52 7.92
N ALA A 61 0.52 8.22 7.83
CA ALA A 61 1.10 7.57 6.65
C ALA A 61 0.17 7.68 5.44
N TRP A 62 -1.14 7.51 5.63
CA TRP A 62 -2.14 7.74 4.58
C TRP A 62 -2.09 9.18 4.07
N ASP A 63 -2.05 10.16 4.96
CA ASP A 63 -2.02 11.56 4.58
C ASP A 63 -0.74 11.94 3.82
N ILE A 64 0.41 11.35 4.19
CA ILE A 64 1.65 11.49 3.40
C ILE A 64 1.46 11.00 1.97
N ILE A 65 0.85 9.82 1.77
CA ILE A 65 0.57 9.27 0.43
C ILE A 65 -0.39 10.18 -0.33
N ARG A 66 -1.53 10.54 0.27
CA ARG A 66 -2.52 11.46 -0.32
C ARG A 66 -1.84 12.74 -0.78
N ASN A 67 -1.14 13.44 0.12
CA ASN A 67 -0.46 14.69 -0.20
C ASN A 67 0.61 14.55 -1.28
N THR A 68 1.34 13.44 -1.28
CA THR A 68 2.34 13.13 -2.32
C THR A 68 1.67 12.97 -3.68
N ILE A 69 0.56 12.24 -3.75
CA ILE A 69 -0.19 12.00 -4.99
C ILE A 69 -0.88 13.27 -5.49
N LEU A 70 -1.52 14.04 -4.61
CA LEU A 70 -2.16 15.32 -4.96
C LEU A 70 -1.14 16.30 -5.56
N LYS A 71 0.05 16.43 -4.95
CA LYS A 71 1.14 17.24 -5.51
C LYS A 71 1.58 16.79 -6.89
N TYR A 72 1.56 15.48 -7.18
CA TYR A 72 1.82 14.98 -8.53
C TYR A 72 0.74 15.35 -9.53
N TRP A 73 -0.53 15.31 -9.15
CA TRP A 73 -1.61 15.76 -10.04
C TRP A 73 -1.53 17.26 -10.34
N GLU A 74 -1.17 18.07 -9.34
CA GLU A 74 -0.98 19.51 -9.51
C GLU A 74 0.25 19.84 -10.36
N ASN A 75 1.32 19.06 -10.23
CA ASN A 75 2.55 19.27 -10.96
C ASN A 75 3.19 17.95 -11.42
N PRO A 76 2.82 17.43 -12.60
CA PRO A 76 3.35 16.17 -13.12
C PRO A 76 4.88 16.16 -13.33
N THR A 77 5.52 17.34 -13.44
CA THR A 77 6.98 17.41 -13.58
C THR A 77 7.72 17.10 -12.27
N ILE A 78 7.11 17.38 -11.10
CA ILE A 78 7.69 17.00 -9.80
C ILE A 78 7.75 15.47 -9.62
N ALA A 79 6.91 14.74 -10.36
CA ALA A 79 6.91 13.27 -10.41
C ALA A 79 8.18 12.67 -10.99
N GLN A 80 8.92 13.44 -11.76
CA GLN A 80 10.16 12.96 -12.35
C GLN A 80 11.35 13.19 -11.43
N GLU A 81 11.19 13.94 -10.33
CA GLU A 81 12.24 14.21 -9.35
C GLU A 81 12.40 13.02 -8.39
N PRO A 82 13.51 12.25 -8.46
CA PRO A 82 13.71 11.10 -7.59
C PRO A 82 13.77 11.48 -6.11
N GLU A 83 14.23 12.70 -5.81
CA GLU A 83 14.33 13.23 -4.45
C GLU A 83 12.96 13.42 -3.80
N PHE A 84 11.96 13.92 -4.54
CA PHE A 84 10.61 14.11 -4.02
C PHE A 84 10.00 12.76 -3.58
N VAL A 85 10.11 11.74 -4.43
CA VAL A 85 9.64 10.37 -4.12
C VAL A 85 10.38 9.81 -2.91
N THR A 86 11.70 9.92 -2.91
CA THR A 86 12.54 9.35 -1.85
C THR A 86 12.29 10.02 -0.50
N ASN A 87 12.07 11.34 -0.48
CA ASN A 87 11.71 12.07 0.72
C ASN A 87 10.34 11.65 1.26
N ALA A 88 9.33 11.48 0.39
CA ALA A 88 8.03 10.97 0.78
C ALA A 88 8.11 9.54 1.33
N MET A 89 8.89 8.66 0.69
CA MET A 89 9.14 7.29 1.19
C MET A 89 9.81 7.28 2.55
N LYS A 90 10.72 8.23 2.81
CA LYS A 90 11.42 8.37 4.08
C LYS A 90 10.50 8.88 5.18
N GLN A 91 9.71 9.91 4.92
CA GLN A 91 8.70 10.41 5.86
C GLN A 91 7.67 9.33 6.20
N PHE A 92 7.18 8.63 5.18
CA PHE A 92 6.26 7.50 5.35
C PHE A 92 6.87 6.41 6.23
N HIS A 93 8.13 6.07 6.00
CA HIS A 93 8.87 5.10 6.81
C HIS A 93 9.03 5.58 8.26
N ASP A 94 9.48 6.82 8.47
CA ASP A 94 9.71 7.39 9.79
C ASP A 94 8.43 7.39 10.65
N VAL A 95 7.28 7.67 10.04
CA VAL A 95 5.96 7.64 10.70
C VAL A 95 5.54 6.22 11.08
N LEU A 96 5.66 5.25 10.15
CA LEU A 96 5.25 3.87 10.44
C LEU A 96 6.22 3.13 11.35
N ASN A 97 7.48 3.55 11.42
CA ASN A 97 8.56 2.93 12.21
C ASN A 97 8.51 3.22 13.71
N VAL A 98 7.32 3.10 14.31
CA VAL A 98 7.12 3.31 15.74
C VAL A 98 7.98 2.37 16.60
N THR A 99 8.30 1.16 16.10
CA THR A 99 9.04 0.12 16.84
C THR A 99 10.54 0.04 16.50
N GLY A 100 11.02 0.74 15.47
CA GLY A 100 12.43 0.69 15.03
C GLY A 100 12.79 -0.53 14.16
N GLU A 101 11.85 -1.41 13.84
CA GLU A 101 12.10 -2.67 13.12
C GLU A 101 12.45 -2.50 11.63
N TYR A 102 12.23 -1.33 11.03
CA TYR A 102 12.23 -1.15 9.57
C TYR A 102 13.54 -0.64 8.96
N CYS A 103 14.62 -0.54 9.72
CA CYS A 103 15.76 0.28 9.30
C CYS A 103 16.53 -0.26 8.07
N LYS A 104 16.61 -1.59 7.86
CA LYS A 104 17.54 -2.16 6.86
C LYS A 104 17.07 -2.13 5.39
N TYR A 105 15.76 -2.18 5.11
CA TYR A 105 15.23 -2.18 3.73
C TYR A 105 15.15 -0.77 3.13
N PHE A 106 15.18 0.25 3.98
CA PHE A 106 15.15 1.66 3.58
C PHE A 106 16.51 2.33 3.74
N ASP A 107 17.50 1.61 4.28
CA ASP A 107 18.89 2.04 4.25
C ASP A 107 19.45 1.90 2.83
N SER A 108 19.42 3.01 2.09
CA SER A 108 20.03 3.16 0.76
C SER A 108 21.53 2.85 0.71
N LYS A 109 22.21 2.73 1.86
CA LYS A 109 23.62 2.34 1.91
C LYS A 109 23.80 0.81 1.93
N SER A 110 22.79 0.06 2.35
CA SER A 110 22.80 -1.40 2.35
C SER A 110 22.45 -1.98 0.97
N GLU A 111 22.99 -3.15 0.59
CA GLU A 111 22.63 -3.75 -0.72
C GLU A 111 21.19 -4.22 -0.79
N VAL A 112 20.64 -4.65 0.34
CA VAL A 112 19.24 -5.03 0.44
C VAL A 112 18.35 -3.81 0.18
N GLY A 113 18.65 -2.67 0.81
CA GLY A 113 17.91 -1.43 0.60
C GLY A 113 18.04 -0.87 -0.81
N LYS A 114 19.24 -0.90 -1.41
CA LYS A 114 19.43 -0.51 -2.82
C LYS A 114 18.59 -1.36 -3.77
N THR A 115 18.56 -2.68 -3.55
CA THR A 115 17.76 -3.60 -4.37
C THR A 115 16.27 -3.32 -4.21
N PHE A 116 15.79 -3.17 -2.98
CA PHE A 116 14.40 -2.85 -2.69
C PHE A 116 13.97 -1.52 -3.33
N LEU A 117 14.74 -0.45 -3.15
CA LEU A 117 14.44 0.87 -3.73
C LEU A 117 14.43 0.83 -5.26
N LYS A 118 15.37 0.10 -5.87
CA LYS A 118 15.39 -0.11 -7.32
C LYS A 118 14.11 -0.82 -7.80
N ASP A 119 13.74 -1.92 -7.17
CA ASP A 119 12.54 -2.68 -7.53
C ASP A 119 11.26 -1.87 -7.31
N PHE A 120 11.21 -1.08 -6.23
CA PHE A 120 10.10 -0.17 -5.95
C PHE A 120 9.96 0.91 -7.04
N MET A 121 11.07 1.52 -7.47
CA MET A 121 11.05 2.53 -8.54
C MET A 121 10.64 1.94 -9.89
N LEU A 122 11.03 0.70 -10.18
CA LEU A 122 10.56 -0.04 -11.36
C LEU A 122 9.06 -0.31 -11.27
N MET A 123 8.58 -0.85 -10.15
CA MET A 123 7.14 -1.08 -9.93
C MET A 123 6.35 0.21 -10.09
N ARG A 124 6.78 1.32 -9.47
CA ARG A 124 6.14 2.63 -9.62
C ARG A 124 6.01 3.00 -11.11
N THR A 125 7.09 2.86 -11.86
CA THR A 125 7.11 3.19 -13.30
C THR A 125 6.12 2.31 -14.08
N ASP A 126 6.06 1.03 -13.79
CA ASP A 126 5.18 0.08 -14.47
C ASP A 126 3.70 0.32 -14.11
N MET A 127 3.39 0.53 -12.83
CA MET A 127 2.04 0.89 -12.36
C MET A 127 1.54 2.20 -12.98
N LEU A 128 2.41 3.21 -13.15
CA LEU A 128 2.04 4.46 -13.81
C LEU A 128 1.73 4.26 -15.30
N LYS A 129 2.38 3.28 -15.96
CA LYS A 129 2.10 2.92 -17.36
C LYS A 129 0.85 2.04 -17.54
N ALA A 130 0.33 1.44 -16.47
CA ALA A 130 -0.85 0.60 -16.54
C ALA A 130 -2.03 1.35 -17.18
N THR A 131 -2.74 0.68 -18.09
CA THR A 131 -3.90 1.25 -18.81
C THR A 131 -5.21 0.60 -18.39
N SER A 132 -5.14 -0.49 -17.62
CA SER A 132 -6.28 -1.22 -17.05
C SER A 132 -5.97 -1.68 -15.63
N ILE A 133 -7.01 -1.93 -14.84
CA ILE A 133 -6.89 -2.50 -13.50
C ILE A 133 -6.16 -3.85 -13.53
N ASN A 134 -6.43 -4.71 -14.52
CA ASN A 134 -5.70 -5.97 -14.69
C ASN A 134 -4.19 -5.74 -14.80
N SER A 135 -3.74 -4.91 -15.75
CA SER A 135 -2.31 -4.63 -15.92
C SER A 135 -1.67 -4.02 -14.65
N PHE A 136 -2.44 -3.20 -13.92
CA PHE A 136 -1.99 -2.64 -12.65
C PHE A 136 -1.79 -3.73 -11.59
N CYS A 137 -2.78 -4.60 -11.39
CA CYS A 137 -2.73 -5.72 -10.45
C CYS A 137 -1.62 -6.72 -10.80
N GLU A 138 -1.35 -6.96 -12.09
CA GLU A 138 -0.22 -7.78 -12.53
C GLU A 138 1.13 -7.18 -12.10
N TYR A 139 1.36 -5.89 -12.37
CA TYR A 139 2.60 -5.22 -11.98
C TYR A 139 2.78 -5.18 -10.46
N LEU A 140 1.70 -4.88 -9.73
CA LEU A 140 1.69 -4.90 -8.28
C LEU A 140 2.05 -6.29 -7.73
N LEU A 141 1.39 -7.34 -8.24
CA LEU A 141 1.61 -8.69 -7.76
C LEU A 141 3.03 -9.19 -8.05
N ILE A 142 3.58 -8.89 -9.22
CA ILE A 142 4.98 -9.22 -9.54
C ILE A 142 5.92 -8.57 -8.51
N PHE A 143 5.69 -7.32 -8.15
CA PHE A 143 6.51 -6.63 -7.15
C PHE A 143 6.36 -7.26 -5.77
N VAL A 144 5.14 -7.50 -5.31
CA VAL A 144 4.87 -8.16 -4.01
C VAL A 144 5.56 -9.53 -3.97
N LEU A 145 5.42 -10.36 -5.00
CA LEU A 145 6.05 -11.68 -5.06
C LEU A 145 7.58 -11.60 -5.05
N LYS A 146 8.19 -10.59 -5.69
CA LYS A 146 9.64 -10.35 -5.58
C LYS A 146 10.03 -10.02 -4.15
N CYS A 147 9.31 -9.11 -3.50
CA CYS A 147 9.56 -8.74 -2.11
C CYS A 147 9.45 -9.97 -1.19
N LEU A 148 8.48 -10.85 -1.38
CA LEU A 148 8.33 -12.07 -0.57
C LEU A 148 9.41 -13.12 -0.78
N GLN A 149 10.14 -13.06 -1.88
CA GLN A 149 11.26 -13.97 -2.13
C GLN A 149 12.58 -13.46 -1.56
N THR A 150 12.76 -12.13 -1.55
CA THR A 150 13.99 -11.44 -1.14
C THR A 150 13.97 -11.02 0.32
N ILE A 151 12.78 -10.75 0.85
CA ILE A 151 12.55 -10.33 2.21
C ILE A 151 11.84 -11.45 2.94
N GLU A 152 12.35 -11.83 4.12
CA GLU A 152 11.61 -12.70 5.03
C GLU A 152 10.21 -12.11 5.24
N SER A 153 9.17 -12.95 5.11
CA SER A 153 7.78 -12.50 5.13
C SER A 153 7.50 -11.73 6.43
N ASN A 154 7.47 -10.41 6.34
CA ASN A 154 7.14 -9.53 7.44
C ASN A 154 5.87 -8.78 7.06
N ILE A 155 4.86 -8.84 7.92
CA ILE A 155 3.55 -8.21 7.74
C ILE A 155 3.68 -6.72 7.39
N THR A 156 4.71 -6.06 7.91
CA THR A 156 4.91 -4.63 7.67
C THR A 156 5.32 -4.29 6.24
N ILE A 157 5.94 -5.20 5.50
CA ILE A 157 6.22 -4.93 4.08
C ILE A 157 4.94 -4.96 3.27
N TYR A 158 3.99 -5.83 3.63
CA TYR A 158 2.67 -5.77 3.03
C TYR A 158 1.97 -4.46 3.36
N GLU A 159 2.07 -3.96 4.60
CA GLU A 159 1.58 -2.63 4.96
C GLU A 159 2.20 -1.58 4.03
N TYR A 160 3.53 -1.50 3.97
CA TYR A 160 4.22 -0.52 3.13
C TYR A 160 3.77 -0.57 1.66
N ILE A 161 3.76 -1.76 1.06
CA ILE A 161 3.40 -1.92 -0.36
C ILE A 161 1.94 -1.55 -0.59
N ALA A 162 1.04 -1.94 0.31
CA ALA A 162 -0.38 -1.67 0.19
C ALA A 162 -0.67 -0.15 0.17
N TYR A 163 -0.10 0.66 1.06
CA TYR A 163 -0.28 2.12 1.03
C TYR A 163 0.14 2.75 -0.30
N TRP A 164 1.33 2.40 -0.80
CA TRP A 164 1.82 2.93 -2.08
C TRP A 164 0.99 2.42 -3.27
N ALA A 165 0.53 1.17 -3.21
CA ALA A 165 -0.37 0.61 -4.20
C ALA A 165 -1.72 1.32 -4.23
N GLN A 166 -2.32 1.64 -3.07
CA GLN A 166 -3.53 2.45 -2.99
C GLN A 166 -3.28 3.87 -3.52
N GLY A 167 -2.17 4.50 -3.18
CA GLY A 167 -1.83 5.81 -3.76
C GLY A 167 -1.78 5.78 -5.30
N ALA A 168 -1.16 4.74 -5.86
CA ALA A 168 -1.04 4.57 -7.30
C ALA A 168 -2.36 4.18 -7.98
N ILE A 169 -3.18 3.30 -7.37
CA ILE A 169 -4.46 2.87 -7.96
C ILE A 169 -5.43 4.05 -8.07
N LEU A 170 -5.50 4.88 -7.03
CA LEU A 170 -6.31 6.09 -7.01
C LEU A 170 -5.79 7.15 -7.98
N PHE A 171 -4.48 7.34 -8.07
CA PHE A 171 -3.87 8.22 -9.06
C PHE A 171 -4.26 7.86 -10.50
N LYS A 172 -4.39 6.56 -10.78
CA LYS A 172 -4.80 6.03 -12.09
C LYS A 172 -6.31 6.11 -12.34
N GLY A 173 -7.10 6.55 -11.36
CA GLY A 173 -8.55 6.62 -11.46
C GLY A 173 -9.24 5.26 -11.35
N PHE A 174 -8.53 4.24 -10.85
CA PHE A 174 -9.11 2.94 -10.53
C PHE A 174 -9.71 2.97 -9.12
N LYS A 175 -10.63 2.05 -8.84
CA LYS A 175 -11.20 1.85 -7.52
C LYS A 175 -10.17 1.21 -6.58
N PRO A 176 -10.18 1.51 -5.27
CA PRO A 176 -9.24 0.94 -4.32
C PRO A 176 -9.42 -0.57 -4.17
N ILE A 177 -8.39 -1.26 -3.68
CA ILE A 177 -8.46 -2.69 -3.36
C ILE A 177 -8.54 -2.83 -1.84
N ILE A 178 -9.74 -2.97 -1.29
CA ILE A 178 -9.96 -3.05 0.16
C ILE A 178 -10.70 -4.34 0.48
N PHE A 179 -10.09 -5.16 1.31
CA PHE A 179 -10.74 -6.33 1.89
C PHE A 179 -11.54 -5.87 3.11
N LYS A 180 -12.87 -6.02 3.05
CA LYS A 180 -13.79 -5.52 4.09
C LYS A 180 -13.72 -6.37 5.34
N GLU A 181 -13.47 -7.67 5.16
CA GLU A 181 -13.43 -8.62 6.24
C GLU A 181 -11.99 -9.07 6.53
N ARG A 182 -11.64 -9.08 7.81
CA ARG A 182 -10.31 -9.54 8.27
C ARG A 182 -9.92 -10.91 7.72
N HIS A 183 -10.87 -11.85 7.68
CA HIS A 183 -10.58 -13.23 7.25
C HIS A 183 -10.22 -13.29 5.76
N GLU A 184 -10.89 -12.51 4.91
CA GLU A 184 -10.57 -12.40 3.47
C GLU A 184 -9.15 -11.90 3.26
N LEU A 185 -8.75 -10.84 3.99
CA LEU A 185 -7.39 -10.30 3.90
C LEU A 185 -6.34 -11.33 4.34
N LEU A 186 -6.59 -12.05 5.44
CA LEU A 186 -5.67 -13.07 5.94
C LEU A 186 -5.55 -14.25 4.96
N GLU A 187 -6.66 -14.70 4.38
CA GLU A 187 -6.68 -15.74 3.35
C GLU A 187 -5.90 -15.30 2.11
N PHE A 188 -6.11 -14.06 1.65
CA PHE A 188 -5.39 -13.48 0.53
C PHE A 188 -3.87 -13.40 0.77
N ILE A 189 -3.45 -12.90 1.95
CA ILE A 189 -2.04 -12.86 2.36
C ILE A 189 -1.46 -14.27 2.40
N ASN A 190 -2.18 -15.25 2.95
CA ASN A 190 -1.73 -16.63 3.00
C ASN A 190 -1.57 -17.23 1.58
N LYS A 191 -2.53 -16.97 0.68
CA LYS A 191 -2.47 -17.40 -0.73
C LYS A 191 -1.24 -16.84 -1.43
N MET A 192 -0.96 -15.54 -1.27
CA MET A 192 0.26 -14.91 -1.81
C MET A 192 1.54 -15.55 -1.28
N ASN A 193 1.63 -15.80 0.03
CA ASN A 193 2.79 -16.44 0.66
C ASN A 193 3.01 -17.86 0.12
N ILE A 194 1.95 -18.65 -0.05
CA ILE A 194 2.02 -20.01 -0.61
C ILE A 194 2.53 -19.96 -2.05
N VAL A 195 1.98 -19.07 -2.88
CA VAL A 195 2.41 -18.90 -4.27
C VAL A 195 3.86 -18.46 -4.35
N ALA A 196 4.28 -17.46 -3.56
CA ALA A 196 5.66 -17.00 -3.51
C ALA A 196 6.65 -18.12 -3.15
N LYS A 197 6.33 -18.92 -2.11
CA LYS A 197 7.12 -20.09 -1.71
C LYS A 197 7.20 -21.14 -2.82
N ARG A 198 6.08 -21.43 -3.50
CA ARG A 198 6.03 -22.39 -4.61
C ARG A 198 6.89 -21.96 -5.79
N LEU A 199 6.77 -20.70 -6.22
CA LEU A 199 7.56 -20.13 -7.31
C LEU A 199 9.06 -20.22 -7.01
N LYS A 200 9.46 -19.91 -5.77
CA LYS A 200 10.85 -20.02 -5.30
C LYS A 200 11.34 -21.47 -5.29
N ALA A 201 10.54 -22.40 -4.76
CA ALA A 201 10.90 -23.83 -4.69
C ALA A 201 11.05 -24.45 -6.09
N GLN A 202 10.19 -24.07 -7.04
CA GLN A 202 10.23 -24.53 -8.43
C GLN A 202 11.24 -23.76 -9.30
N LYS A 203 11.88 -22.72 -8.75
CA LYS A 203 12.83 -21.83 -9.47
C LYS A 203 12.23 -21.22 -10.74
N VAL A 204 10.94 -20.89 -10.70
CA VAL A 204 10.27 -20.21 -11.82
C VAL A 204 10.84 -18.81 -11.96
N ALA A 205 11.33 -18.46 -13.15
CA ALA A 205 11.88 -17.12 -13.38
C ALA A 205 10.77 -16.05 -13.30
N PRO A 206 11.06 -14.83 -12.80
CA PRO A 206 10.05 -13.77 -12.66
C PRO A 206 9.25 -13.45 -13.92
N LYS A 207 9.89 -13.52 -15.09
CA LYS A 207 9.25 -13.31 -16.39
C LYS A 207 8.15 -14.34 -16.72
N ASP A 208 8.18 -15.50 -16.07
CA ASP A 208 7.28 -16.63 -16.30
C ASP A 208 6.24 -16.77 -15.16
N TRP A 209 6.19 -15.85 -14.19
CA TRP A 209 5.22 -15.92 -13.09
C TRP A 209 3.78 -15.71 -13.56
N MET A 210 3.57 -14.81 -14.52
CA MET A 210 2.22 -14.52 -15.04
C MET A 210 1.60 -15.65 -15.85
N SER A 211 2.41 -16.64 -16.27
CA SER A 211 1.89 -17.85 -16.92
C SER A 211 1.41 -18.91 -15.92
N GLN A 212 1.54 -18.66 -14.61
CA GLN A 212 1.13 -19.59 -13.58
C GLN A 212 -0.32 -19.32 -13.18
N ASN A 213 -1.20 -20.33 -13.30
CA ASN A 213 -2.62 -20.18 -12.98
C ASN A 213 -2.87 -19.56 -11.60
N ALA A 214 -2.14 -19.99 -10.57
CA ALA A 214 -2.34 -19.43 -9.23
C ALA A 214 -1.95 -17.95 -9.09
N VAL A 215 -1.05 -17.45 -9.95
CA VAL A 215 -0.72 -16.01 -10.00
C VAL A 215 -1.87 -15.27 -10.68
N GLN A 216 -2.40 -15.82 -11.77
CA GLN A 216 -3.57 -15.25 -12.47
C GLN A 216 -4.82 -15.22 -11.59
N GLU A 217 -5.04 -16.24 -10.76
CA GLU A 217 -6.13 -16.24 -9.78
C GLU A 217 -6.00 -15.10 -8.77
N ILE A 218 -4.79 -14.85 -8.24
CA ILE A 218 -4.56 -13.73 -7.30
C ILE A 218 -4.81 -12.39 -7.99
N VAL A 219 -4.40 -12.23 -9.26
CA VAL A 219 -4.73 -11.02 -10.04
C VAL A 219 -6.23 -10.88 -10.22
N GLY A 220 -6.94 -11.96 -10.54
CA GLY A 220 -8.39 -11.95 -10.68
C GLY A 220 -9.10 -11.51 -9.40
N GLU A 221 -8.65 -12.00 -8.24
CA GLU A 221 -9.18 -11.56 -6.93
C GLU A 221 -8.92 -10.07 -6.69
N LEU A 222 -7.70 -9.57 -6.92
CA LEU A 222 -7.39 -8.14 -6.77
C LEU A 222 -8.24 -7.24 -7.68
N VAL A 223 -8.46 -7.66 -8.93
CA VAL A 223 -9.31 -6.95 -9.88
C VAL A 223 -10.75 -6.94 -9.40
N LEU A 224 -11.28 -8.09 -8.99
CA LEU A 224 -12.65 -8.22 -8.50
C LEU A 224 -12.87 -7.35 -7.26
N THR A 225 -11.97 -7.39 -6.28
CA THR A 225 -12.03 -6.54 -5.08
C THR A 225 -12.06 -5.05 -5.43
N SER A 226 -11.30 -4.63 -6.45
CA SER A 226 -11.37 -3.26 -6.96
C SER A 226 -12.71 -2.95 -7.62
N GLU A 227 -13.19 -3.81 -8.51
CA GLU A 227 -14.40 -3.57 -9.30
C GLU A 227 -15.68 -3.56 -8.46
N GLU A 228 -15.76 -4.41 -7.44
CA GLU A 228 -16.86 -4.53 -6.48
C GLU A 228 -16.90 -3.39 -5.46
N TRP A 229 -15.83 -2.60 -5.35
CA TRP A 229 -15.82 -1.45 -4.45
C TRP A 229 -16.84 -0.39 -4.89
N THR A 230 -17.59 0.15 -3.94
CA THR A 230 -18.67 1.11 -4.16
C THR A 230 -18.55 2.27 -3.18
N TYR A 231 -18.56 3.49 -3.72
CA TYR A 231 -18.63 4.77 -3.00
C TYR A 231 -20.08 5.20 -2.77
#